data_AF-A0A8I0L699-F1
#
_entry.id   AF-A0A8I0L699-F1
#
_cell.length_a   1.000
_cell.length_b   1.000
_cell.length_c   1.000
_cell.angle_alpha   90.00
_cell.angle_beta   90.00
_cell.angle_gamma   90.00
#
_symmetry.space_group_name_H-M   'P 1'
#
loop_
_entity.id
_entity.type
_entity.pdbx_description
1 polymer ?
#
loop_
_entity_poly.entity_id
_entity_poly.type
_entity_poly.pdbx_seq_one_letter_code
_entity_poly.pdbx_strand_id
1 'polypeptide(L)' 'MGSFEIGCRRVPVLLLPALATGLAVTVEEPIGAPGLRPAGKRGPAPKLQQQLERITQLPKAKQKMVSEVLDSLLAQAGR' A
#
# COMPACT_ATOMS: atom_id res chain seq x y z
N MET A 1 -13.14 -16.63 12.73
CA MET A 1 -12.32 -16.86 11.52
C MET A 1 -13.15 -17.68 10.54
N GLY A 2 -13.16 -17.35 9.24
CA GLY A 2 -14.05 -18.00 8.26
C GLY A 2 -13.63 -19.45 7.93
N SER A 3 -14.53 -20.29 7.41
CA SER A 3 -14.27 -21.72 7.15
C SER A 3 -13.11 -22.00 6.18
N PHE A 4 -12.85 -21.09 5.23
CA PHE A 4 -11.74 -21.22 4.27
C PHE A 4 -10.39 -20.86 4.89
N GLU A 5 -10.38 -19.87 5.80
CA GLU A 5 -9.18 -19.40 6.51
C GLU A 5 -8.60 -20.47 7.44
N ILE A 6 -9.48 -21.27 8.05
CA ILE A 6 -9.10 -22.36 8.97
C ILE A 6 -8.95 -23.71 8.26
N GLY A 7 -9.09 -23.76 6.93
CA GLY A 7 -8.96 -24.99 6.14
C GLY A 7 -10.12 -26.00 6.25
N CYS A 8 -11.22 -25.65 6.95
CA CYS A 8 -12.41 -26.51 7.05
C CYS A 8 -13.14 -26.70 5.71
N ARG A 9 -12.97 -25.79 4.75
CA ARG A 9 -13.49 -25.90 3.38
C ARG A 9 -12.45 -25.47 2.36
N ARG A 10 -12.46 -26.10 1.19
CA ARG A 10 -11.66 -25.68 0.03
C ARG A 10 -12.33 -24.53 -0.71
N VAL A 11 -11.52 -23.61 -1.21
CA VAL A 11 -11.97 -22.51 -2.07
C VAL A 11 -12.29 -23.06 -3.48
N PRO A 12 -13.48 -22.79 -4.04
CA PRO A 12 -13.81 -23.13 -5.42
C PRO A 12 -12.87 -22.42 -6.42
N VAL A 13 -12.44 -23.14 -7.47
CA VAL A 13 -11.56 -22.60 -8.52
C VAL A 13 -12.14 -21.34 -9.20
N LEU A 14 -13.46 -21.28 -9.35
CA LEU A 14 -14.17 -20.14 -9.93
C LEU A 14 -13.99 -18.83 -9.13
N LEU A 15 -13.71 -18.92 -7.83
CA LEU A 15 -13.49 -17.74 -6.98
C LEU A 15 -12.04 -17.24 -7.00
N LEU A 16 -11.08 -18.02 -7.52
CA LEU A 16 -9.67 -17.61 -7.55
C LEU A 16 -9.43 -16.29 -8.27
N PRO A 17 -10.05 -15.98 -9.44
CA PRO A 17 -9.88 -14.69 -10.09
C PRO A 17 -10.40 -13.51 -9.25
N ALA A 18 -11.53 -13.69 -8.57
CA ALA A 18 -12.12 -12.68 -7.70
C ALA A 18 -11.25 -12.41 -6.47
N LEU A 19 -10.71 -13.48 -5.86
CA LEU A 19 -9.78 -13.39 -4.73
C LEU A 19 -8.46 -12.73 -5.16
N ALA A 20 -7.90 -13.14 -6.29
CA ALA A 20 -6.68 -12.55 -6.83
C ALA A 20 -6.83 -11.04 -7.04
N THR A 21 -7.95 -10.62 -7.63
CA THR A 21 -8.28 -9.21 -7.84
C THR A 21 -8.44 -8.45 -6.52
N GLY A 22 -9.24 -8.99 -5.58
CA GLY A 22 -9.50 -8.34 -4.29
C GLY A 22 -8.25 -8.21 -3.40
N LEU A 23 -7.32 -9.15 -3.52
CA LEU A 23 -6.06 -9.17 -2.76
C LEU A 23 -4.89 -8.53 -3.52
N ALA A 24 -5.14 -8.02 -4.73
CA ALA A 24 -4.12 -7.48 -5.63
C ALA A 24 -2.92 -8.44 -5.84
N VAL A 25 -3.20 -9.74 -5.91
CA VAL A 25 -2.25 -10.82 -6.19
C VAL A 25 -2.56 -11.44 -7.56
N THR A 26 -1.65 -12.22 -8.11
CA THR A 26 -1.88 -13.11 -9.25
C THR A 26 -2.64 -14.35 -8.83
N VAL A 27 -3.24 -15.06 -9.79
CA VAL A 27 -3.98 -16.32 -9.53
C VAL A 27 -3.07 -17.45 -9.02
N GLU A 28 -1.76 -17.38 -9.32
CA GLU A 28 -0.75 -18.36 -8.90
C GLU A 28 -0.45 -18.27 -7.38
N GLU A 29 -0.48 -17.06 -6.80
CA GLU A 29 -0.14 -16.83 -5.39
C GLU A 29 -1.08 -17.58 -4.41
N PRO A 30 -2.42 -17.54 -4.56
CA PRO A 30 -3.35 -18.29 -3.70
C PRO A 30 -3.20 -19.81 -3.75
N ILE A 31 -2.65 -20.37 -4.84
CA ILE A 31 -2.44 -21.81 -5.00
C ILE A 31 -1.03 -22.24 -4.58
N GLY A 32 -0.24 -21.33 -3.97
CA GLY A 32 1.11 -21.60 -3.50
C GLY A 32 2.17 -21.62 -4.61
N ALA A 33 1.82 -21.19 -5.82
CA ALA A 33 2.75 -21.01 -6.92
C ALA A 33 3.36 -19.60 -6.88
N PRO A 34 4.62 -19.42 -7.32
CA PRO A 34 5.23 -18.11 -7.40
C PRO A 34 4.51 -17.25 -8.45
N GLY A 35 3.80 -16.22 -7.99
CA GLY A 35 3.19 -15.22 -8.85
C GLY A 35 4.20 -14.22 -9.34
N LEU A 36 4.53 -14.24 -10.64
CA LEU A 36 5.30 -13.15 -11.24
C LEU A 36 4.35 -11.98 -11.52
N ARG A 37 4.20 -11.08 -10.53
CA ARG A 37 3.51 -9.81 -10.79
C ARG A 37 4.34 -9.07 -11.83
N PRO A 38 3.81 -8.77 -13.04
CA PRO A 38 4.48 -7.83 -13.90
C PRO A 38 4.64 -6.55 -13.08
N ALA A 39 5.84 -5.98 -13.06
CA ALA A 39 6.05 -4.69 -12.44
C ALA A 39 5.05 -3.74 -13.11
N GLY A 40 3.92 -3.48 -12.44
CA GLY A 40 2.92 -2.55 -12.93
C GLY A 40 3.69 -1.30 -13.27
N LYS A 41 3.50 -0.76 -14.49
CA LYS A 41 4.19 0.45 -14.95
C LYS A 41 3.98 1.49 -13.86
N ARG A 42 4.96 1.62 -12.95
CA ARG A 42 4.82 2.50 -11.81
C ARG A 42 4.73 3.86 -12.48
N GLY A 43 3.56 4.49 -12.36
CA GLY A 43 3.45 5.88 -12.74
C GLY A 43 4.52 6.68 -11.98
N PRO A 44 4.71 7.95 -12.34
CA PRO A 44 5.56 8.84 -11.55
C PRO A 44 5.23 8.67 -10.06
N ALA A 45 6.25 8.68 -9.20
CA ALA A 45 6.07 8.50 -7.77
C ALA A 45 4.92 9.39 -7.27
N PRO A 46 4.05 8.92 -6.36
CA PRO A 46 2.93 9.71 -5.89
C PRO A 46 3.42 11.08 -5.38
N LYS A 47 2.62 12.14 -5.59
CA LYS A 47 3.01 13.53 -5.25
C LYS A 47 3.55 13.65 -3.81
N LEU A 48 2.95 12.93 -2.87
CA LEU A 48 3.38 12.90 -1.48
C LEU A 48 4.82 12.36 -1.33
N GLN A 49 5.17 11.29 -2.04
CA GLN A 49 6.52 10.72 -2.02
C GLN A 49 7.52 11.71 -2.64
N GLN A 50 7.17 12.34 -3.75
CA GLN A 50 8.00 13.39 -4.37
C GLN A 50 8.21 14.59 -3.42
N GLN A 51 7.18 14.98 -2.67
CA GLN A 51 7.26 16.05 -1.68
C GLN A 51 8.16 15.66 -0.50
N LEU A 52 8.05 14.42 -0.01
CA LEU A 52 8.91 13.91 1.06
C LEU A 52 10.38 13.88 0.63
N GLU A 53 10.66 13.40 -0.59
CA GLU A 53 12.00 13.41 -1.18
C GLU A 53 12.58 14.84 -1.27
N ARG A 54 11.77 15.84 -1.61
CA ARG A 54 12.24 17.23 -1.61
C ARG A 54 12.54 17.73 -0.19
N ILE A 55 11.71 17.39 0.79
CA ILE A 55 11.87 17.81 2.18
C ILE A 55 13.14 17.20 2.79
N THR A 56 13.44 15.92 2.50
CA THR A 56 14.63 15.24 3.05
C THR A 56 15.94 15.84 2.54
N GLN A 57 15.94 16.46 1.36
CA GLN A 57 17.10 17.18 0.79
C GLN A 57 17.30 18.59 1.38
N LEU A 58 16.35 19.11 2.17
CA LEU A 58 16.50 20.43 2.80
C LEU A 58 17.45 20.38 4.01
N PRO A 59 18.11 21.49 4.37
CA PRO A 59 18.83 21.62 5.63
C PRO A 59 17.94 21.36 6.86
N LYS A 60 18.53 20.86 7.95
CA LYS A 60 17.80 20.48 9.18
C LYS A 60 16.92 21.59 9.77
N ALA A 61 17.36 22.84 9.71
CA ALA A 61 16.56 23.98 10.15
C ALA A 61 15.25 24.13 9.35
N LYS A 62 15.31 23.95 8.03
CA LYS A 62 14.13 24.01 7.15
C LYS A 62 13.23 22.78 7.33
N GLN A 63 13.80 21.60 7.56
CA GLN A 63 13.03 20.40 7.90
C GLN A 63 12.21 20.61 9.19
N LYS A 64 12.83 21.21 10.22
CA LYS A 64 12.17 21.48 11.50
C LYS A 64 10.98 22.44 11.34
N MET A 65 11.17 23.54 10.59
CA MET A 65 10.09 24.47 10.27
C MET A 65 8.90 23.79 9.57
N VAL A 66 9.17 22.91 8.61
CA VAL A 66 8.11 22.14 7.92
C VAL A 66 7.36 21.23 8.89
N SER A 67 8.07 20.56 9.81
CA SER A 67 7.46 19.72 10.85
C SER A 67 6.52 20.54 11.73
N GLU A 68 6.98 21.68 12.25
CA GLU A 68 6.19 22.54 13.15
C GLU A 68 4.90 23.03 12.49
N VAL A 69 4.96 23.41 11.21
CA VAL A 69 3.76 23.81 10.45
C VAL A 69 2.81 22.63 10.27
N LEU A 70 3.31 21.44 9.89
CA LEU A 70 2.48 20.24 9.74
C LEU A 70 1.78 19.88 11.05
N ASP A 71 2.50 19.92 12.18
CA ASP A 71 1.95 19.64 13.51
C ASP A 71 0.82 20.61 13.86
N SER A 72 0.99 21.91 13.55
CA SER A 72 -0.04 22.93 13.79
C SER A 72 -1.32 22.71 12.97
N LEU A 73 -1.19 22.30 11.70
CA LEU A 73 -2.32 22.04 10.81
C LEU A 73 -3.06 20.77 11.20
N LEU A 74 -2.32 19.71 11.57
CA LEU A 74 -2.92 18.46 12.05
C LEU A 74 -3.68 18.66 13.36
N ALA A 75 -3.14 19.48 14.28
CA ALA A 75 -3.82 19.85 15.51
C ALA A 75 -5.11 20.68 15.27
N GLN A 76 -5.17 21.43 14.16
CA GLN A 76 -6.39 22.13 13.74
C GLN A 76 -7.41 21.19 13.09
N ALA A 77 -6.96 20.26 12.24
CA ALA A 77 -7.83 19.35 11.50
C ALA A 77 -8.45 18.24 12.37
N GLY A 78 -7.84 17.93 13.51
CA GLY A 78 -8.36 16.97 14.49
C GLY A 78 -9.37 17.53 15.50
N ARG A 79 -9.72 18.81 15.39
CA ARG A 79 -10.83 19.46 16.14
C ARG A 79 -12.07 19.54 15.29
#